data_AF-A0A7W6T958-F1
#
_entry.id   AF-A0A7W6T958-F1
#
_cell.length_a   1.000
_cell.length_b   1.000
_cell.length_c   1.000
_cell.angle_alpha   90.00
_cell.angle_beta   90.00
_cell.angle_gamma   90.00
#
_symmetry.space_group_name_H-M   'P 1'
#
loop_
_entity.id
_entity.type
_entity.pdbx_description
1 polymer ?
#
loop_
_entity_poly.entity_id
_entity_poly.type
_entity_poly.pdbx_seq_one_letter_code
_entity_poly.pdbx_strand_id
1 'polypeptide(L)'
;MLKDGCNLLSPDPYYAGSAGFVGSSLEALHGDMSALALPDYVPESVRRSHDGIRNACIYSYFAYDLLTLASAQTFPCLELALRLRIGHQFTGRTTRKGKAMRPAMLAELLEAANAQGLVAADVRSITMIRNMFAHGSDTILNAPMFLEPFRYVTAMIIELFDPAKVAHVP
;
A
#
# COMPACT_ATOMS: atom_id res chain seq x y z
N MET A 1 0.50 -7.24 21.65
CA MET A 1 0.00 -7.77 22.95
C MET A 1 -1.51 -7.60 22.96
N LEU A 2 -2.30 -8.64 23.22
CA LEU A 2 -3.76 -8.49 23.23
C LEU A 2 -4.16 -7.63 24.42
N LYS A 3 -4.95 -6.58 24.15
CA LYS A 3 -5.42 -5.66 25.19
C LYS A 3 -6.57 -6.27 26.00
N ASP A 4 -6.57 -5.96 27.29
CA ASP A 4 -7.72 -6.21 28.15
C ASP A 4 -8.93 -5.38 27.69
N GLY A 5 -10.14 -5.91 27.89
CA GLY A 5 -11.38 -5.27 27.44
C GLY A 5 -11.55 -3.82 27.93
N CYS A 6 -11.11 -3.52 29.15
CA CYS A 6 -11.17 -2.18 29.74
C CYS A 6 -10.21 -1.17 29.09
N ASN A 7 -9.19 -1.64 28.38
CA ASN A 7 -8.10 -0.84 27.82
C ASN A 7 -8.16 -0.73 26.29
N LEU A 8 -9.20 -1.27 25.65
CA LEU A 8 -9.35 -1.28 24.19
C LEU A 8 -9.35 0.13 23.57
N LEU A 9 -9.87 1.12 24.30
CA LEU A 9 -9.96 2.51 23.84
C LEU A 9 -8.78 3.37 24.30
N SER A 10 -7.88 2.83 25.11
CA SER A 10 -6.66 3.54 25.50
C SER A 10 -5.67 3.56 24.33
N PRO A 11 -4.89 4.64 24.14
CA PRO A 11 -3.83 4.65 23.14
C PRO A 11 -2.85 3.51 23.39
N ASP A 12 -2.31 2.95 22.32
CA ASP A 12 -1.17 2.05 22.40
C ASP A 12 0.08 2.82 22.92
N PRO A 13 0.97 2.21 23.73
CA PRO A 13 2.18 2.85 24.24
C PRO A 13 3.05 3.54 23.19
N TYR A 14 3.07 3.03 21.95
CA TYR A 14 3.79 3.65 20.83
C TYR A 14 3.18 4.98 20.37
N TYR A 15 1.86 5.14 20.50
CA TYR A 15 1.15 6.38 20.18
C TYR A 15 1.05 7.34 21.36
N ALA A 16 1.00 6.82 22.59
CA ALA A 16 1.01 7.61 23.82
C ALA A 16 2.36 8.32 24.08
N GLY A 17 3.41 7.98 23.32
CA GLY A 17 4.77 8.49 23.52
C GLY A 17 5.53 7.87 24.69
N SER A 18 4.91 6.94 25.42
CA SER A 18 5.52 6.24 26.56
C SER A 18 6.56 5.20 26.16
N ALA A 19 6.59 4.80 24.87
CA ALA A 19 7.54 3.82 24.34
C ALA A 19 8.70 4.45 23.53
N GLY A 20 8.97 5.75 23.71
CA GLY A 20 10.13 6.42 23.09
C GLY A 20 9.92 6.98 21.67
N PHE A 21 8.68 7.03 21.19
CA PHE A 21 8.30 7.72 19.95
C PHE A 21 7.68 9.09 20.26
N VAL A 22 7.77 10.02 19.30
CA VAL A 22 6.93 11.22 19.33
C VAL A 22 5.49 10.74 19.20
N GLY A 23 4.69 10.91 20.26
CA GLY A 23 3.30 10.50 20.25
C GLY A 23 2.54 11.16 19.10
N SER A 24 1.56 10.45 18.55
CA SER A 24 0.64 10.97 17.53
C SER A 24 -0.78 10.88 18.05
N SER A 25 -1.61 11.86 17.73
CA SER A 25 -3.03 11.85 18.13
C SER A 25 -3.88 11.12 17.09
N LEU A 26 -5.06 10.67 17.51
CA LEU A 26 -6.01 10.02 16.61
C LEU A 26 -6.44 10.98 15.49
N GLU A 27 -6.61 12.27 15.80
CA GLU A 27 -6.98 13.32 14.86
C GLU A 27 -5.88 13.56 13.82
N ALA A 28 -4.61 13.52 14.25
CA ALA A 28 -3.47 13.66 13.34
C ALA A 28 -3.42 12.49 12.35
N LEU A 29 -3.55 11.24 12.84
CA LEU A 29 -3.63 10.06 11.97
C LEU A 29 -4.82 10.11 11.01
N HIS A 30 -5.99 10.53 11.50
CA HIS A 30 -7.17 10.70 10.66
C HIS A 30 -6.94 11.78 9.59
N GLY A 31 -6.33 12.91 9.94
CA GLY A 31 -5.97 13.97 9.01
C GLY A 31 -5.02 13.49 7.90
N ASP A 32 -3.95 12.79 8.29
CA ASP A 32 -2.99 12.19 7.36
C ASP A 32 -3.67 11.21 6.40
N MET A 33 -4.49 10.29 6.93
CA MET A 33 -5.20 9.31 6.09
C MET A 33 -6.29 9.96 5.25
N SER A 34 -6.93 11.02 5.71
CA SER A 34 -7.94 11.78 4.94
C SER A 34 -7.33 12.42 3.70
N ALA A 35 -6.12 12.98 3.83
CA ALA A 35 -5.40 13.60 2.72
C ALA A 35 -4.96 12.61 1.64
N LEU A 36 -4.96 11.31 1.92
CA LEU A 36 -4.54 10.25 1.00
C LEU A 36 -5.70 9.52 0.32
N ALA A 37 -6.93 10.03 0.42
CA ALA A 37 -8.08 9.41 -0.25
C ALA A 37 -7.84 9.26 -1.76
N LEU A 38 -8.19 8.08 -2.30
CA LEU A 38 -8.16 7.86 -3.75
C LEU A 38 -9.38 8.54 -4.41
N PRO A 39 -9.20 9.17 -5.58
CA PRO A 39 -10.28 9.81 -6.32
C PRO A 39 -11.24 8.81 -6.99
N ASP A 40 -12.44 9.27 -7.32
CA ASP A 40 -13.56 8.42 -7.79
C ASP A 40 -13.35 7.72 -9.14
N TYR A 41 -12.37 8.18 -9.95
CA TYR A 41 -12.03 7.52 -11.21
C TYR A 41 -11.19 6.26 -11.03
N VAL A 42 -10.56 6.05 -9.86
CA VAL A 42 -9.83 4.82 -9.56
C VAL A 42 -10.85 3.69 -9.30
N PRO A 43 -10.70 2.45 -9.81
CA PRO A 43 -11.70 1.40 -9.64
C PRO A 43 -12.12 1.14 -8.19
N GLU A 44 -13.40 0.88 -7.96
CA GLU A 44 -13.98 0.71 -6.61
C GLU A 44 -13.27 -0.36 -5.79
N SER A 45 -12.89 -1.48 -6.40
CA SER A 45 -12.17 -2.56 -5.72
C SER A 45 -10.80 -2.12 -5.17
N VAL A 46 -10.11 -1.23 -5.88
CA VAL A 46 -8.85 -0.63 -5.42
C VAL A 46 -9.12 0.38 -4.31
N ARG A 47 -10.13 1.25 -4.46
CA ARG A 47 -10.51 2.21 -3.42
C ARG A 47 -10.88 1.53 -2.11
N ARG A 48 -11.68 0.46 -2.16
CA ARG A 48 -12.06 -0.32 -0.98
C ARG A 48 -10.85 -0.97 -0.29
N SER A 49 -9.93 -1.53 -1.08
CA SER A 49 -8.69 -2.10 -0.55
C SER A 49 -7.82 -1.03 0.11
N HIS A 50 -7.73 0.15 -0.50
CA HIS A 50 -6.98 1.31 0.01
C HIS A 50 -7.58 1.88 1.29
N ASP A 51 -8.92 2.03 1.35
CA ASP A 51 -9.64 2.47 2.54
C ASP A 51 -9.46 1.50 3.72
N GLY A 52 -9.36 0.20 3.44
CA GLY A 52 -9.00 -0.80 4.46
C GLY A 52 -7.65 -0.50 5.12
N ILE A 53 -6.65 -0.10 4.33
CA ILE A 53 -5.31 0.27 4.82
C ILE A 53 -5.35 1.56 5.63
N ARG A 54 -6.07 2.58 5.14
CA ARG A 54 -6.27 3.86 5.85
C ARG A 54 -6.92 3.64 7.21
N ASN A 55 -7.98 2.85 7.25
CA ASN A 55 -8.67 2.49 8.49
C ASN A 55 -7.75 1.73 9.44
N ALA A 56 -7.01 0.72 8.93
CA ALA A 56 -6.05 -0.02 9.75
C ALA A 56 -4.98 0.89 10.36
N CYS A 57 -4.49 1.89 9.61
CA CYS A 57 -3.58 2.90 10.13
C CYS A 57 -4.22 3.74 11.24
N ILE A 58 -5.45 4.26 11.06
CA ILE A 58 -6.16 5.02 12.11
C ILE A 58 -6.36 4.17 13.36
N TYR A 59 -6.87 2.95 13.22
CA TYR A 59 -7.12 2.05 14.35
C TYR A 59 -5.84 1.52 14.99
N SER A 60 -4.70 1.63 14.32
CA SER A 60 -3.42 1.30 14.95
C SER A 60 -3.10 2.17 16.16
N TYR A 61 -3.71 3.36 16.26
CA TYR A 61 -3.71 4.18 17.47
C TYR A 61 -4.05 3.39 18.73
N PHE A 62 -5.02 2.46 18.63
CA PHE A 62 -5.44 1.60 19.71
C PHE A 62 -4.69 0.26 19.72
N ALA A 63 -4.26 -0.25 18.57
CA ALA A 63 -3.55 -1.53 18.48
C ALA A 63 -2.43 -1.43 17.45
N TYR A 64 -1.22 -1.19 17.93
CA TYR A 64 -0.06 -0.91 17.08
C TYR A 64 0.19 -1.97 15.99
N ASP A 65 -0.10 -3.25 16.27
CA ASP A 65 0.03 -4.37 15.33
C ASP A 65 -0.75 -4.14 14.01
N LEU A 66 -1.81 -3.32 14.02
CA LEU A 66 -2.56 -2.92 12.83
C LEU A 66 -1.74 -2.05 11.87
N LEU A 67 -0.73 -1.31 12.34
CA LEU A 67 0.17 -0.52 11.49
C LEU A 67 1.04 -1.43 10.62
N THR A 68 1.54 -2.53 11.19
CA THR A 68 2.29 -3.55 10.45
C THR A 68 1.41 -4.23 9.41
N LEU A 69 0.16 -4.53 9.77
CA LEU A 69 -0.83 -5.09 8.82
C LEU A 69 -1.16 -4.10 7.69
N ALA A 70 -1.37 -2.82 8.01
CA ALA A 70 -1.57 -1.76 7.03
C ALA A 70 -0.38 -1.68 6.06
N SER A 71 0.84 -1.67 6.60
CA SER A 71 2.09 -1.63 5.82
C SER A 71 2.22 -2.83 4.88
N ALA A 72 1.92 -4.04 5.37
CA ALA A 72 1.96 -5.25 4.55
C ALA A 72 0.91 -5.24 3.43
N GLN A 73 -0.27 -4.65 3.65
CA GLN A 73 -1.34 -4.58 2.66
C GLN A 73 -1.19 -3.48 1.60
N THR A 74 -0.32 -2.50 1.84
CA THR A 74 0.02 -1.46 0.85
C THR A 74 0.43 -2.04 -0.52
N PHE A 75 1.29 -3.06 -0.54
CA PHE A 75 1.79 -3.61 -1.81
C PHE A 75 0.79 -4.52 -2.54
N PRO A 76 0.05 -5.42 -1.86
CA PRO A 76 -1.10 -6.10 -2.46
C PRO A 76 -2.13 -5.15 -3.07
N CYS A 77 -2.40 -4.00 -2.44
CA CYS A 77 -3.30 -2.98 -2.99
C CYS A 77 -2.76 -2.39 -4.31
N LEU A 78 -1.47 -2.06 -4.36
CA LEU A 78 -0.81 -1.61 -5.60
C LEU A 78 -0.82 -2.70 -6.68
N GLU A 79 -0.56 -3.95 -6.29
CA GLU A 79 -0.58 -5.08 -7.21
C GLU A 79 -1.96 -5.30 -7.82
N LEU A 80 -3.02 -5.18 -7.02
CA LEU A 80 -4.41 -5.21 -7.50
C LEU A 80 -4.67 -4.11 -8.54
N ALA A 81 -4.25 -2.87 -8.25
CA ALA A 81 -4.37 -1.73 -9.16
C ALA A 81 -3.67 -2.01 -10.51
N LEU A 82 -2.42 -2.47 -10.46
CA LEU A 82 -1.64 -2.83 -11.66
C LEU A 82 -2.29 -3.96 -12.45
N ARG A 83 -2.77 -5.01 -11.76
CA ARG A 83 -3.45 -6.14 -12.41
C ARG A 83 -4.73 -5.69 -13.14
N LEU A 84 -5.51 -4.80 -12.54
CA LEU A 84 -6.70 -4.25 -13.20
C LEU A 84 -6.34 -3.40 -14.42
N ARG A 85 -5.25 -2.63 -14.36
CA ARG A 85 -4.85 -1.74 -15.46
C ARG A 85 -4.19 -2.46 -16.62
N ILE A 86 -3.21 -3.34 -16.35
CA ILE A 86 -2.33 -3.94 -17.36
C ILE A 86 -2.26 -5.47 -17.29
N GLY A 87 -2.95 -6.11 -16.34
CA GLY A 87 -2.86 -7.56 -16.12
C GLY A 87 -3.27 -8.41 -17.33
N HIS A 88 -4.10 -7.87 -18.23
CA HIS A 88 -4.47 -8.55 -19.48
C HIS A 88 -3.25 -8.87 -20.37
N GLN A 89 -2.19 -8.04 -20.34
CA GLN A 89 -0.92 -8.24 -21.07
C GLN A 89 -0.11 -9.44 -20.57
N PHE A 90 -0.51 -10.00 -19.43
CA PHE A 90 0.14 -11.11 -18.76
C PHE A 90 -0.65 -12.42 -18.87
N THR A 91 -1.82 -12.38 -19.50
CA THR A 91 -2.68 -13.55 -19.69
C THR A 91 -2.11 -14.48 -20.77
N GLY A 92 -2.27 -15.80 -20.59
CA GLY A 92 -1.88 -16.80 -21.58
C GLY A 92 -0.37 -17.01 -21.77
N ARG A 93 0.49 -16.44 -20.91
CA ARG A 93 1.95 -16.62 -21.02
C ARG A 93 2.36 -18.08 -20.86
N THR A 94 3.07 -18.61 -21.86
CA THR A 94 3.65 -19.95 -21.84
C THR A 94 5.16 -19.90 -21.94
N THR A 95 5.85 -20.75 -21.19
CA THR A 95 7.29 -20.99 -21.35
C THR A 95 7.60 -21.59 -22.72
N ARG A 96 8.87 -21.56 -23.14
CA ARG A 96 9.35 -22.23 -24.37
C ARG A 96 9.02 -23.73 -24.44
N LYS A 97 8.69 -24.36 -23.29
CA LYS A 97 8.27 -25.77 -23.16
C LYS A 97 6.74 -25.93 -23.12
N GLY A 98 5.96 -24.90 -23.46
CA GLY A 98 4.49 -24.96 -23.47
C GLY A 98 3.82 -24.92 -22.09
N LYS A 99 4.59 -24.89 -20.99
CA LYS A 99 4.01 -24.79 -19.63
C LYS A 99 3.55 -23.37 -19.33
N ALA A 100 2.37 -23.22 -18.74
CA ALA A 100 1.89 -21.93 -18.23
C ALA A 100 2.94 -21.28 -17.32
N MET A 101 3.24 -20.01 -17.58
CA MET A 101 4.13 -19.22 -16.74
C MET A 101 3.45 -18.86 -15.43
N ARG A 102 4.27 -18.56 -14.41
CA ARG A 102 3.75 -17.99 -13.16
C ARG A 102 3.08 -16.65 -13.46
N PRO A 103 2.05 -16.27 -12.70
CA PRO A 103 1.50 -14.92 -12.78
C PRO A 103 2.61 -13.90 -12.55
N ALA A 104 2.55 -12.77 -13.27
CA ALA A 104 3.51 -11.70 -13.00
C ALA A 104 3.40 -11.22 -11.57
N MET A 105 4.56 -11.03 -10.97
CA MET A 105 4.70 -10.45 -9.65
C MET A 105 4.72 -8.92 -9.75
N LEU A 106 4.56 -8.25 -8.60
CA LEU A 106 4.59 -6.78 -8.49
C LEU A 106 5.75 -6.13 -9.27
N ALA A 107 6.96 -6.68 -9.19
CA ALA A 107 8.13 -6.12 -9.90
C ALA A 107 7.93 -6.11 -11.43
N GLU A 108 7.50 -7.23 -12.03
CA GLU A 108 7.23 -7.32 -13.47
C GLU A 108 6.10 -6.39 -13.90
N LEU A 109 5.06 -6.26 -13.07
CA LEU A 109 3.94 -5.35 -13.33
C LEU A 109 4.39 -3.88 -13.28
N LEU A 110 5.22 -3.51 -12.30
CA LEU A 110 5.77 -2.17 -12.18
C LEU A 110 6.72 -1.82 -13.33
N GLU A 111 7.59 -2.75 -13.73
CA GLU A 111 8.47 -2.57 -14.88
C GLU A 111 7.66 -2.33 -16.16
N ALA A 112 6.61 -3.13 -16.39
CA ALA A 112 5.75 -2.96 -17.56
C ALA A 112 4.96 -1.63 -17.51
N ALA A 113 4.45 -1.23 -16.35
CA ALA A 113 3.74 0.03 -16.19
C ALA A 113 4.65 1.25 -16.40
N ASN A 114 5.89 1.19 -15.90
CA ASN A 114 6.90 2.22 -16.10
C ASN A 114 7.32 2.29 -17.58
N ALA A 115 7.57 1.14 -18.23
CA ALA A 115 7.89 1.09 -19.66
C ALA A 115 6.77 1.66 -20.57
N GLN A 116 5.51 1.63 -20.11
CA GLN A 116 4.36 2.22 -20.80
C GLN A 116 4.12 3.70 -20.41
N GLY A 117 4.96 4.29 -19.55
CA GLY A 117 4.78 5.67 -19.07
C GLY A 117 3.56 5.87 -18.16
N LEU A 118 2.95 4.78 -17.66
CA LEU A 118 1.75 4.85 -16.83
C LEU A 118 2.06 5.37 -15.43
N VAL A 119 3.25 5.06 -14.90
CA VAL A 119 3.71 5.49 -13.57
C VAL A 119 5.19 5.86 -13.60
N ALA A 120 5.58 6.90 -12.86
CA ALA A 120 6.98 7.26 -12.64
C ALA A 120 7.56 6.51 -11.42
N ALA A 121 7.51 5.17 -11.47
CA ALA A 121 7.85 4.32 -10.33
C ALA A 121 9.34 3.95 -10.25
N ASP A 122 9.98 4.17 -9.10
CA ASP A 122 11.27 3.52 -8.77
C ASP A 122 11.02 2.09 -8.28
N VAL A 123 11.00 1.15 -9.23
CA VAL A 123 10.71 -0.26 -9.01
C VAL A 123 11.65 -0.91 -7.99
N ARG A 124 12.92 -0.50 -7.95
CA ARG A 124 13.92 -1.10 -7.07
C ARG A 124 13.63 -0.73 -5.62
N SER A 125 13.36 0.54 -5.35
CA SER A 125 13.01 1.03 -4.01
C SER A 125 11.71 0.41 -3.50
N ILE A 126 10.67 0.32 -4.34
CA ILE A 126 9.39 -0.33 -3.97
C ILE A 126 9.60 -1.79 -3.59
N THR A 127 10.40 -2.53 -4.38
CA THR A 127 10.67 -3.95 -4.12
C THR A 127 11.47 -4.13 -2.84
N MET A 128 12.46 -3.27 -2.58
CA MET A 128 13.25 -3.29 -1.35
C MET A 128 12.38 -3.03 -0.12
N ILE A 129 11.54 -1.98 -0.17
CA ILE A 129 10.63 -1.62 0.93
C ILE A 129 9.61 -2.74 1.16
N ARG A 130 9.01 -3.31 0.10
CA ARG A 130 8.12 -4.46 0.21
C ARG A 130 8.80 -5.62 0.93
N ASN A 131 10.02 -5.96 0.55
CA ASN A 131 10.75 -7.07 1.16
C ASN A 131 11.06 -6.77 2.64
N MET A 132 11.40 -5.53 2.99
CA MET A 132 11.59 -5.11 4.38
C MET A 132 10.32 -5.30 5.23
N PHE A 133 9.13 -5.04 4.67
CA PHE A 133 7.85 -5.27 5.37
C PHE A 133 7.40 -6.74 5.35
N ALA A 134 7.75 -7.50 4.32
CA ALA A 134 7.36 -8.90 4.15
C ALA A 134 8.24 -9.87 4.94
N HIS A 135 9.50 -9.53 5.17
CA HIS A 135 10.37 -10.23 6.10
C HIS A 135 10.18 -9.60 7.46
N GLY A 136 9.55 -10.33 8.39
CA GLY A 136 9.32 -9.87 9.77
C GLY A 136 10.59 -9.23 10.32
N SER A 137 10.55 -7.92 10.45
CA SER A 137 11.67 -7.12 10.90
C SER A 137 11.43 -6.78 12.36
N ASP A 138 12.48 -6.82 13.18
CA ASP A 138 12.44 -6.29 14.55
C ASP A 138 12.33 -4.75 14.56
N THR A 139 12.24 -4.12 13.37
CA THR A 139 12.02 -2.68 13.21
C THR A 139 10.63 -2.31 13.71
N ILE A 140 10.61 -1.54 14.79
CA ILE A 140 9.40 -0.85 15.24
C ILE A 140 9.11 0.27 14.24
N LEU A 141 8.08 0.08 13.42
CA LEU A 141 7.53 1.08 12.52
C LEU A 141 6.92 2.23 13.32
N ASN A 142 7.34 3.47 13.10
CA ASN A 142 6.54 4.60 13.52
C ASN A 142 5.57 5.02 12.41
N ALA A 143 4.55 5.80 12.76
CA ALA A 143 3.58 6.28 11.79
C ALA A 143 4.23 7.02 10.59
N PRO A 144 5.26 7.87 10.77
CA PRO A 144 5.99 8.47 9.64
C PRO A 144 6.63 7.46 8.67
N MET A 145 7.19 6.35 9.18
CA MET A 145 7.81 5.30 8.36
C MET A 145 6.80 4.53 7.51
N PHE A 146 5.53 4.49 7.90
CA PHE A 146 4.45 3.98 7.07
C PHE A 146 3.94 5.04 6.08
N LEU A 147 3.83 6.29 6.54
CA LEU A 147 3.16 7.37 5.81
C LEU A 147 3.85 7.68 4.47
N GLU A 148 5.18 7.72 4.43
CA GLU A 148 5.92 8.02 3.21
C GLU A 148 5.77 6.93 2.13
N PRO A 149 6.00 5.63 2.42
CA PRO A 149 5.69 4.56 1.47
C PRO A 149 4.23 4.55 1.02
N PHE A 150 3.29 4.79 1.94
CA PHE A 150 1.87 4.78 1.61
C PHE A 150 1.46 5.98 0.74
N ARG A 151 2.02 7.17 0.98
CA ARG A 151 1.92 8.35 0.10
C ARG A 151 2.38 8.01 -1.32
N TYR A 152 3.56 7.42 -1.43
CA TYR A 152 4.15 7.08 -2.71
C TYR A 152 3.28 6.07 -3.48
N VAL A 153 2.78 5.04 -2.80
CA VAL A 153 1.86 4.06 -3.40
C VAL A 153 0.53 4.68 -3.81
N THR A 154 -0.03 5.56 -2.99
CA THR A 154 -1.27 6.30 -3.31
C THR A 154 -1.08 7.12 -4.58
N ALA A 155 0.02 7.88 -4.69
CA ALA A 155 0.34 8.67 -5.87
C ALA A 155 0.49 7.79 -7.13
N MET A 156 1.15 6.64 -7.03
CA MET A 156 1.26 5.70 -8.15
C MET A 156 -0.10 5.15 -8.61
N ILE A 157 -1.00 4.83 -7.68
CA ILE A 157 -2.35 4.36 -8.04
C ILE A 157 -3.12 5.46 -8.76
N ILE A 158 -3.02 6.71 -8.28
CA ILE A 158 -3.62 7.88 -8.93
C ILE A 158 -3.09 8.04 -10.35
N GLU A 159 -1.76 8.05 -10.53
CA GLU A 159 -1.12 8.15 -11.85
C GLU A 159 -1.52 7.02 -12.81
N LEU A 160 -1.65 5.80 -12.29
CA LEU A 160 -1.97 4.62 -13.09
C LEU A 160 -3.35 4.72 -13.76
N PHE A 161 -4.28 5.42 -13.12
CA PHE A 161 -5.65 5.62 -13.58
C PHE A 161 -5.94 7.06 -14.03
N ASP A 162 -4.92 7.90 -14.13
CA ASP A 162 -5.05 9.29 -14.59
C ASP A 162 -5.73 9.31 -15.97
N PRO A 163 -6.94 9.90 -16.11
CA PRO A 163 -7.65 9.99 -17.37
C PRO A 163 -6.84 10.66 -18.49
N ALA A 164 -5.92 11.57 -18.15
CA ALA A 164 -5.06 12.24 -19.13
C ALA A 164 -4.09 11.26 -19.83
N LYS A 165 -3.71 10.17 -19.16
CA LYS A 165 -2.85 9.11 -19.73
C LYS A 165 -3.65 8.05 -20.50
N VAL A 166 -4.98 8.09 -20.47
CA VAL A 166 -5.86 7.10 -21.14
C VAL A 166 -6.03 7.39 -22.64
N ALA A 167 -5.71 8.61 -23.10
CA ALA A 167 -5.94 9.04 -24.48
C ALA A 167 -5.03 8.40 -25.56
N HIS A 168 -4.14 7.47 -25.20
CA HIS A 168 -3.19 6.84 -26.13
C HIS A 168 -3.25 5.30 -26.13
N VAL A 169 -4.45 4.74 -26.22
CA VAL A 169 -4.62 3.35 -26.67
C VAL A 169 -5.36 3.39 -28.01
N PRO A 170 -4.67 3.19 -29.15
CA PRO A 170 -5.31 3.07 -30.46
C PRO A 170 -6.16 1.80 -30.58
#